data_AF-Q5L5C3-F1
#
_entry.id   AF-Q5L5C3-F1
#
_cell.length_a   1.000
_cell.length_b   1.000
_cell.length_c   1.000
_cell.angle_alpha   90.00
_cell.angle_beta   90.00
_cell.angle_gamma   90.00
#
_symmetry.space_group_name_H-M   'P 1'
#
loop_
_entity.id
_entity.type
_entity.pdbx_description
1 polymer ?
#
loop_
_entity_poly.entity_id
_entity_poly.type
_entity_poly.pdbx_seq_one_letter_code
_entity_poly.pdbx_strand_id
1 'polypeptide(L)'
;MGFEAMHVFNKRLYRKVYQGFRWGTLLGRCRSFSVEWVFLSSIILIFSGLGCAYVVDATLLLLTMFFSALALVASVYFRFWGYGVVSCVFLAVYYYRYINVSFSLLWALGLSLAFLLSWGIFVFGISFVDEENNERQQKYDQLANEYSEIQISYDQAVHDKSIACEFLEKRAHALESELKECRAMLHDSCKKQEHMALDLQILADQKNSWLEDYAVLHNEYVRLVAGDETTSVFSWVSGKDTVSHRENEGTELWLRALQEKDEKMTSLENQLIEEKLLRKSLEDQCDSFQAYVQEVEQLRLQLEELQNLLNQKDEEIIKLHACIKEQETAIKISADDHEIKSYKDKYIQLRGQFAEKTEILTEVRKELFLVREKYLTLQKQEENVSTFTDMRDIEIIQNLLEHIESLEEEIISLEELVSHNLSQ
;
A
#
# COMPACT_ATOMS: atom_id res chain seq x y z
N MET A 1 -8.08 -14.76 -50.47
CA MET A 1 -9.04 -15.87 -50.23
C MET A 1 -8.76 -16.38 -48.84
N GLY A 2 -9.65 -16.43 -47.85
CA GLY A 2 -11.06 -16.08 -47.79
C GLY A 2 -11.38 -15.53 -46.40
N PHE A 3 -12.52 -14.86 -46.31
CA PHE A 3 -13.12 -14.27 -45.12
C PHE A 3 -13.34 -15.30 -44.00
N GLU A 4 -13.05 -14.93 -42.75
CA GLU A 4 -13.96 -15.23 -41.65
C GLU A 4 -14.20 -13.97 -40.81
N ALA A 5 -15.48 -13.68 -40.67
CA ALA A 5 -16.06 -12.50 -40.07
C ALA A 5 -16.29 -12.71 -38.57
N MET A 6 -16.01 -11.67 -37.80
CA MET A 6 -16.97 -11.05 -36.88
C MET A 6 -17.72 -11.99 -35.90
N HIS A 7 -17.12 -12.21 -34.72
CA HIS A 7 -17.91 -12.38 -33.49
C HIS A 7 -17.36 -11.47 -32.39
N VAL A 8 -17.64 -10.17 -32.54
CA VAL A 8 -17.73 -9.26 -31.40
C VAL A 8 -18.88 -9.80 -30.54
N PHE A 9 -18.52 -10.58 -29.51
CA PHE A 9 -19.46 -11.10 -28.54
C PHE A 9 -20.12 -9.92 -27.84
N ASN A 10 -21.35 -9.66 -28.24
CA ASN A 10 -22.17 -8.57 -27.77
C ASN A 10 -22.52 -8.82 -26.29
N LYS A 11 -21.66 -8.33 -25.39
CA LYS A 11 -21.78 -8.36 -23.91
C LYS A 11 -23.16 -7.89 -23.40
N ARG A 12 -23.92 -7.14 -24.21
CA ARG A 12 -25.28 -6.68 -23.89
C ARG A 12 -26.36 -7.75 -24.05
N LEU A 13 -26.16 -8.77 -24.89
CA LEU A 13 -27.16 -9.83 -25.10
C LEU A 13 -27.07 -10.92 -24.03
N TYR A 14 -25.85 -11.28 -23.59
CA TYR A 14 -25.66 -12.26 -22.52
C TYR A 14 -26.22 -11.78 -21.17
N ARG A 15 -26.21 -10.45 -20.94
CA ARG A 15 -26.81 -9.83 -19.75
C ARG A 15 -28.34 -9.80 -19.77
N LYS A 16 -28.95 -9.87 -20.95
CA LYS A 16 -30.42 -9.78 -21.12
C LYS A 16 -31.12 -11.13 -21.01
N VAL A 17 -30.43 -12.23 -21.31
CA VAL A 17 -31.01 -13.59 -21.26
C VAL A 17 -30.85 -14.24 -19.88
N TYR A 18 -29.79 -13.91 -19.13
CA TYR A 18 -29.55 -14.44 -17.78
C TYR A 18 -30.13 -13.58 -16.64
N GLN A 19 -30.69 -12.41 -16.94
CA GLN A 19 -31.55 -11.72 -15.99
C GLN A 19 -32.94 -12.37 -16.05
N GLY A 20 -33.07 -13.51 -15.36
CA GLY A 20 -34.37 -13.88 -14.80
C GLY A 20 -34.95 -12.63 -14.12
N PHE A 21 -36.22 -12.35 -14.42
CA PHE A 21 -36.97 -11.16 -14.06
C PHE A 21 -36.76 -10.77 -12.58
N ARG A 22 -35.68 -10.04 -12.28
CA ARG A 22 -35.27 -9.66 -10.93
C ARG A 22 -36.02 -8.37 -10.58
N TRP A 23 -37.02 -8.52 -9.74
CA TRP A 23 -37.77 -7.41 -9.13
C TRP A 23 -36.86 -6.35 -8.47
N GLY A 24 -35.64 -6.73 -8.08
CA GLY A 24 -34.62 -5.80 -7.55
C GLY A 24 -34.21 -4.67 -8.48
N THR A 25 -34.32 -4.82 -9.80
CA THR A 25 -33.98 -3.73 -10.75
C THR A 25 -35.05 -2.63 -10.83
N LEU A 26 -36.30 -2.92 -10.44
CA LEU A 26 -37.34 -1.89 -10.31
C LEU A 26 -37.24 -1.15 -8.96
N LEU A 27 -36.92 -1.86 -7.88
CA LEU A 27 -36.71 -1.27 -6.55
C LEU A 27 -35.42 -0.45 -6.44
N GLY A 28 -34.36 -0.80 -7.18
CA GLY A 28 -33.11 -0.04 -7.19
C GLY A 28 -33.22 1.38 -7.77
N ARG A 29 -34.29 1.71 -8.50
CA ARG A 29 -34.59 3.09 -8.95
C ARG A 29 -35.39 3.91 -7.94
N CYS A 30 -35.96 3.28 -6.93
CA CYS A 30 -36.65 3.95 -5.82
C CYS A 30 -35.70 4.03 -4.62
N ARG A 31 -34.67 4.87 -4.73
CA ARG A 31 -33.71 5.17 -3.65
C ARG A 31 -34.36 5.85 -2.42
N SER A 32 -35.68 6.02 -2.42
CA SER A 32 -36.52 6.55 -1.35
C SER A 32 -37.15 5.48 -0.45
N PHE A 33 -37.10 4.19 -0.80
CA PHE A 33 -37.57 3.11 0.08
C PHE A 33 -36.42 2.61 0.94
N SER A 34 -36.22 3.22 2.11
CA SER A 34 -35.39 2.60 3.15
C SER A 34 -36.12 1.37 3.70
N VAL A 35 -35.34 0.40 4.19
CA VAL A 35 -35.88 -0.76 4.93
C VAL A 35 -36.80 -0.31 6.07
N GLU A 36 -36.44 0.78 6.74
CA GLU A 36 -37.22 1.40 7.82
C GLU A 36 -38.59 1.89 7.31
N TRP A 37 -38.66 2.47 6.10
CA TRP A 37 -39.92 2.86 5.46
C TRP A 37 -40.82 1.67 5.11
N VAL A 38 -40.25 0.53 4.73
CA VAL A 38 -41.02 -0.71 4.48
C VAL A 38 -41.67 -1.21 5.76
N PHE A 39 -40.95 -1.21 6.89
CA PHE A 39 -41.51 -1.60 8.18
C PHE A 39 -42.51 -0.56 8.72
N LEU A 40 -42.21 0.74 8.61
CA LEU A 40 -43.10 1.82 9.04
C LEU A 40 -44.42 1.80 8.26
N SER A 41 -44.38 1.61 6.93
CA SER A 41 -45.60 1.52 6.12
C SER A 41 -46.45 0.32 6.48
N SER A 42 -45.84 -0.85 6.75
CA SER A 42 -46.54 -2.03 7.25
C SER A 42 -47.21 -1.77 8.61
N ILE A 43 -46.50 -1.13 9.54
CA ILE A 43 -47.03 -0.78 10.87
C ILE A 43 -48.20 0.22 10.77
N ILE A 44 -48.07 1.26 9.95
CA ILE A 44 -49.14 2.24 9.70
C ILE A 44 -50.38 1.56 9.09
N LEU A 45 -50.19 0.61 8.18
CA LEU A 45 -51.28 -0.17 7.59
C LEU A 45 -51.98 -1.08 8.62
N ILE A 46 -51.25 -1.67 9.56
CA ILE A 46 -51.85 -2.49 10.65
C ILE A 46 -52.66 -1.59 11.57
N PHE A 47 -52.10 -0.46 12.02
CA PHE A 47 -52.80 0.44 12.95
C PHE A 47 -54.01 1.12 12.31
N SER A 48 -53.92 1.53 11.04
CA SER A 48 -55.07 2.06 10.31
C SER A 48 -56.14 0.99 10.07
N GLY A 49 -55.75 -0.24 9.72
CA GLY A 49 -56.66 -1.38 9.61
C GLY A 49 -57.34 -1.75 10.93
N LEU A 50 -56.63 -1.67 12.06
CA LEU A 50 -57.19 -1.88 13.41
C LEU A 50 -58.17 -0.78 13.82
N GLY A 51 -57.87 0.48 13.47
CA GLY A 51 -58.80 1.60 13.67
C GLY A 51 -60.09 1.42 12.88
N CYS A 52 -60.00 1.01 11.61
CA CYS A 52 -61.17 0.68 10.79
C CYS A 52 -61.94 -0.54 11.33
N ALA A 53 -61.25 -1.57 11.83
CA ALA A 53 -61.88 -2.74 12.44
C ALA A 53 -62.69 -2.38 13.69
N TYR A 54 -62.16 -1.48 14.53
CA TYR A 54 -62.83 -1.01 15.74
C TYR A 54 -64.15 -0.28 15.45
N VAL A 55 -64.18 0.54 14.39
CA VAL A 55 -65.39 1.28 13.98
C VAL A 55 -66.50 0.35 13.49
N VAL A 56 -66.14 -0.79 12.90
CA VAL A 56 -67.10 -1.75 12.35
C VAL A 56 -67.62 -2.73 13.41
N ASP A 57 -66.73 -3.36 14.18
CA ASP A 57 -67.10 -4.34 15.22
C ASP A 57 -65.93 -4.61 16.19
N ALA A 58 -66.16 -4.46 17.49
CA ALA A 58 -65.17 -4.74 18.53
C ALA A 58 -64.70 -6.20 18.56
N THR A 59 -65.54 -7.15 18.12
CA THR A 59 -65.14 -8.57 18.05
C THR A 59 -64.19 -8.87 16.89
N LEU A 60 -64.21 -8.04 15.85
CA LEU A 60 -63.31 -8.11 14.69
C LEU A 60 -61.91 -7.64 15.08
N LEU A 61 -61.81 -6.64 15.96
CA LEU A 61 -60.52 -6.14 16.49
C LEU A 61 -59.75 -7.21 17.27
N LEU A 62 -60.41 -7.98 18.14
CA LEU A 62 -59.76 -9.05 18.89
C LEU A 62 -59.25 -10.16 17.95
N LEU A 63 -60.03 -10.49 16.92
CA LEU A 63 -59.65 -11.47 15.91
C LEU A 63 -58.45 -11.01 15.08
N THR A 64 -58.47 -9.77 14.56
CA THR A 64 -57.38 -9.23 13.73
C THR A 64 -56.11 -8.98 14.53
N MET A 65 -56.19 -8.61 15.81
CA MET A 65 -55.03 -8.52 16.71
C MET A 65 -54.37 -9.89 16.92
N PHE A 66 -55.16 -10.93 17.18
CA PHE A 66 -54.64 -12.28 17.39
C PHE A 66 -53.93 -12.82 16.13
N PHE A 67 -54.56 -12.67 14.96
CA PHE A 67 -53.95 -13.09 13.69
C PHE A 67 -52.75 -12.23 13.28
N SER A 68 -52.74 -10.94 13.62
CA SER A 68 -51.56 -10.08 13.38
C SER A 68 -50.38 -10.48 14.26
N ALA A 69 -50.60 -10.81 15.53
CA ALA A 69 -49.56 -11.34 16.40
C ALA A 69 -49.02 -12.69 15.90
N LEU A 70 -49.90 -13.59 15.48
CA LEU A 70 -49.51 -14.86 14.87
C LEU A 70 -48.76 -14.66 13.56
N ALA A 71 -49.17 -13.73 12.71
CA ALA A 71 -48.52 -13.43 11.44
C ALA A 71 -47.11 -12.86 11.65
N LEU A 72 -46.90 -12.02 12.67
CA LEU A 72 -45.57 -11.51 13.05
C LEU A 72 -44.65 -12.62 13.57
N VAL A 73 -45.16 -13.50 14.44
CA VAL A 73 -44.36 -14.63 14.93
C VAL A 73 -44.03 -15.58 13.79
N ALA A 74 -45.02 -15.93 12.96
CA ALA A 74 -44.83 -16.84 11.84
C ALA A 74 -43.93 -16.25 10.74
N SER A 75 -43.94 -14.94 10.51
CA SER A 75 -43.07 -14.29 9.52
C SER A 75 -41.61 -14.27 9.97
N VAL A 76 -41.35 -14.12 11.27
CA VAL A 76 -39.98 -14.20 11.83
C VAL A 76 -39.43 -15.62 11.77
N TYR A 77 -40.21 -16.64 12.13
CA TYR A 77 -39.72 -18.03 12.20
C TYR A 77 -39.79 -18.80 10.88
N PHE A 78 -40.85 -18.59 10.08
CA PHE A 78 -41.15 -19.42 8.89
C PHE A 78 -41.25 -18.59 7.59
N ARG A 79 -40.94 -17.29 7.62
CA ARG A 79 -40.88 -16.36 6.48
C ARG A 79 -42.13 -16.45 5.58
N PHE A 80 -41.94 -16.61 4.26
CA PHE A 80 -43.01 -16.70 3.27
C PHE A 80 -43.95 -17.88 3.49
N TRP A 81 -43.46 -18.98 4.08
CA TRP A 81 -44.28 -20.14 4.40
C TRP A 81 -45.20 -19.86 5.59
N GLY A 82 -44.69 -19.19 6.62
CA GLY A 82 -45.47 -18.71 7.76
C GLY A 82 -46.56 -17.72 7.34
N TYR A 83 -46.21 -16.76 6.47
CA TYR A 83 -47.16 -15.83 5.87
C TYR A 83 -48.29 -16.54 5.13
N GLY A 84 -47.97 -17.50 4.26
CA GLY A 84 -48.96 -18.25 3.48
C GLY A 84 -49.94 -19.02 4.37
N VAL A 85 -49.43 -19.75 5.36
CA VAL A 85 -50.28 -20.54 6.27
C VAL A 85 -51.19 -19.66 7.11
N VAL A 86 -50.65 -18.59 7.73
CA VAL A 86 -51.46 -17.69 8.57
C VAL A 86 -52.48 -16.93 7.75
N SER A 87 -52.12 -16.49 6.53
CA SER A 87 -53.03 -15.80 5.61
C SER A 87 -54.19 -16.69 5.16
N CYS A 88 -53.93 -17.96 4.84
CA CYS A 88 -54.97 -18.91 4.47
C CYS A 88 -55.94 -19.20 5.62
N VAL A 89 -55.42 -19.40 6.84
CA VAL A 89 -56.26 -19.63 8.04
C VAL A 89 -57.06 -18.37 8.38
N PHE A 90 -56.45 -17.19 8.30
CA PHE A 90 -57.13 -15.92 8.53
C PHE A 90 -58.28 -15.73 7.55
N LEU A 91 -58.05 -15.93 6.24
CA LEU A 91 -59.11 -15.81 5.24
C LEU A 91 -60.24 -16.82 5.50
N ALA A 92 -59.94 -18.07 5.80
CA ALA A 92 -60.96 -19.08 6.07
C ALA A 92 -61.85 -18.71 7.27
N VAL A 93 -61.25 -18.28 8.38
CA VAL A 93 -61.97 -17.87 9.60
C VAL A 93 -62.73 -16.55 9.39
N TYR A 94 -62.12 -15.60 8.70
CA TYR A 94 -62.70 -14.28 8.41
C TYR A 94 -63.90 -14.38 7.47
N TYR A 95 -63.80 -15.15 6.37
CA TYR A 95 -64.92 -15.38 5.45
C TYR A 95 -66.06 -16.16 6.10
N TYR A 96 -65.76 -17.22 6.87
CA TYR A 96 -66.79 -18.01 7.55
C TYR A 96 -67.65 -17.18 8.50
N ARG A 97 -67.04 -16.21 9.20
CA ARG A 97 -67.72 -15.41 10.22
C ARG A 97 -68.50 -14.21 9.66
N TYR A 98 -68.08 -13.64 8.52
CA TYR A 98 -68.62 -12.36 8.02
C TYR A 98 -69.36 -12.42 6.67
N ILE A 99 -69.50 -13.60 6.03
CA ILE A 99 -70.28 -13.77 4.78
C ILE A 99 -71.79 -13.45 4.93
N ASN A 100 -72.35 -13.53 6.15
CA ASN A 100 -73.79 -13.38 6.38
C ASN A 100 -74.27 -11.95 6.69
N VAL A 101 -73.39 -10.94 6.71
CA VAL A 101 -73.75 -9.54 7.03
C VAL A 101 -73.81 -8.71 5.74
N SER A 102 -75.02 -8.47 5.24
CA SER A 102 -75.28 -8.01 3.87
C SER A 102 -74.90 -6.55 3.55
N PHE A 103 -74.40 -5.75 4.49
CA PHE A 103 -74.19 -4.32 4.23
C PHE A 103 -72.74 -3.88 3.98
N SER A 104 -71.75 -4.79 3.96
CA SER A 104 -70.47 -4.39 3.38
C SER A 104 -69.46 -5.47 3.01
N LEU A 105 -69.72 -6.20 1.91
CA LEU A 105 -68.70 -7.05 1.28
C LEU A 105 -67.46 -6.26 0.84
N LEU A 106 -67.64 -5.02 0.36
CA LEU A 106 -66.53 -4.17 -0.08
C LEU A 106 -65.62 -3.73 1.07
N TRP A 107 -66.17 -3.33 2.22
CA TRP A 107 -65.35 -2.97 3.38
C TRP A 107 -64.69 -4.20 4.01
N ALA A 108 -65.40 -5.33 4.07
CA ALA A 108 -64.82 -6.58 4.58
C ALA A 108 -63.67 -7.08 3.71
N LEU A 109 -63.81 -7.02 2.38
CA LEU A 109 -62.75 -7.37 1.43
C LEU A 109 -61.59 -6.39 1.53
N GLY A 110 -61.85 -5.08 1.53
CA GLY A 110 -60.81 -4.05 1.65
C GLY A 110 -59.98 -4.19 2.92
N LEU A 111 -60.62 -4.47 4.06
CA LEU A 111 -59.94 -4.67 5.33
C LEU A 111 -59.09 -5.95 5.33
N SER A 112 -59.61 -7.06 4.80
CA SER A 112 -58.83 -8.31 4.67
C SER A 112 -57.60 -8.14 3.78
N LEU A 113 -57.74 -7.38 2.69
CA LEU A 113 -56.69 -7.15 1.72
C LEU A 113 -55.62 -6.20 2.27
N ALA A 114 -56.01 -5.21 3.08
CA ALA A 114 -55.09 -4.33 3.80
C ALA A 114 -54.21 -5.09 4.81
N PHE A 115 -54.79 -6.01 5.59
CA PHE A 115 -54.03 -6.84 6.52
C PHE A 115 -53.09 -7.82 5.80
N LEU A 116 -53.57 -8.48 4.74
CA LEU A 116 -52.72 -9.36 3.92
C LEU A 116 -51.56 -8.60 3.27
N LEU A 117 -51.83 -7.42 2.70
CA LEU A 117 -50.79 -6.57 2.12
C LEU A 117 -49.80 -6.13 3.19
N SER A 118 -50.26 -5.75 4.38
CA SER A 118 -49.35 -5.33 5.44
C SER A 118 -48.44 -6.46 5.92
N TRP A 119 -48.98 -7.66 6.15
CA TRP A 119 -48.17 -8.83 6.53
C TRP A 119 -47.21 -9.23 5.39
N GLY A 120 -47.65 -9.11 4.13
CA GLY A 120 -46.81 -9.34 2.97
C GLY A 120 -45.63 -8.38 2.90
N ILE A 121 -45.88 -7.07 3.04
CA ILE A 121 -44.85 -6.02 3.08
C ILE A 121 -43.85 -6.30 4.21
N PHE A 122 -44.32 -6.72 5.38
CA PHE A 122 -43.47 -7.06 6.51
C PHE A 122 -42.52 -8.25 6.22
N VAL A 123 -43.05 -9.32 5.61
CA VAL A 123 -42.26 -10.50 5.23
C VAL A 123 -41.25 -10.17 4.14
N PHE A 124 -41.64 -9.33 3.17
CA PHE A 124 -40.72 -8.81 2.16
C PHE A 124 -39.60 -7.96 2.78
N GLY A 125 -39.92 -7.14 3.79
CA GLY A 125 -38.92 -6.38 4.55
C GLY A 125 -37.89 -7.28 5.23
N ILE A 126 -38.34 -8.34 5.92
CA ILE A 126 -37.43 -9.32 6.56
C ILE A 126 -36.54 -10.00 5.51
N SER A 127 -37.11 -10.42 4.39
CA SER A 127 -36.34 -11.09 3.33
C SER A 127 -35.28 -10.16 2.72
N PHE A 128 -35.58 -8.87 2.59
CA PHE A 128 -34.64 -7.89 2.05
C PHE A 128 -33.48 -7.62 3.02
N VAL A 129 -33.77 -7.53 4.32
CA VAL A 129 -32.74 -7.39 5.36
C VAL A 129 -31.81 -8.61 5.40
N ASP A 130 -32.37 -9.81 5.30
CA ASP A 130 -31.57 -11.04 5.25
C ASP A 130 -30.69 -11.11 4.00
N GLU A 131 -31.20 -10.68 2.84
CA GLU A 131 -30.42 -10.63 1.60
C GLU A 131 -29.30 -9.59 1.70
N GLU A 132 -29.58 -8.40 2.22
CA GLU A 132 -28.56 -7.36 2.45
C GLU A 132 -27.49 -7.81 3.45
N ASN A 133 -27.88 -8.46 4.55
CA ASN A 133 -26.95 -9.01 5.54
C ASN A 133 -26.08 -10.11 4.94
N ASN A 134 -26.64 -10.99 4.11
CA ASN A 134 -25.87 -12.02 3.43
C ASN A 134 -24.88 -11.42 2.41
N GLU A 135 -25.29 -10.40 1.64
CA GLU A 135 -24.39 -9.70 0.73
C GLU A 135 -23.26 -8.98 1.48
N ARG A 136 -23.57 -8.34 2.62
CA ARG A 136 -22.55 -7.72 3.48
C ARG A 136 -21.61 -8.77 4.04
N GLN A 137 -22.13 -9.89 4.55
CA GLN A 137 -21.31 -10.98 5.08
C GLN A 137 -20.38 -11.55 4.01
N GLN A 138 -20.87 -11.78 2.79
CA GLN A 138 -20.04 -12.24 1.67
C GLN A 138 -18.91 -11.25 1.34
N LYS A 139 -19.18 -9.94 1.38
CA LYS A 139 -18.15 -8.91 1.19
C LYS A 139 -17.13 -8.92 2.32
N TYR A 140 -17.56 -9.09 3.57
CA TYR A 140 -16.67 -9.21 4.72
C TYR A 140 -15.78 -10.46 4.61
N ASP A 141 -16.35 -11.61 4.22
CA ASP A 141 -15.60 -12.85 4.05
C ASP A 141 -14.59 -12.73 2.89
N GLN A 142 -14.95 -12.06 1.79
CA GLN A 142 -14.01 -11.76 0.69
C GLN A 142 -12.86 -10.86 1.15
N LEU A 143 -13.15 -9.76 1.84
CA LEU A 143 -12.14 -8.87 2.40
C LEU A 143 -11.24 -9.58 3.41
N ALA A 144 -11.80 -10.46 4.25
CA ALA A 144 -11.03 -11.24 5.21
C ALA A 144 -10.07 -12.21 4.51
N ASN A 145 -10.52 -12.87 3.45
CA ASN A 145 -9.68 -13.75 2.65
C ASN A 145 -8.55 -12.98 1.95
N GLU A 146 -8.86 -11.86 1.29
CA GLU A 146 -7.86 -10.99 0.66
C GLU A 146 -6.82 -10.51 1.68
N TYR A 147 -7.26 -10.09 2.87
CA TYR A 147 -6.35 -9.68 3.95
C TYR A 147 -5.45 -10.83 4.41
N SER A 148 -5.99 -12.04 4.55
CA SER A 148 -5.21 -13.22 4.94
C SER A 148 -4.16 -13.61 3.89
N GLU A 149 -4.49 -13.47 2.60
CA GLU A 149 -3.56 -13.75 1.50
C GLU A 149 -2.41 -12.72 1.47
N ILE A 150 -2.75 -11.43 1.66
CA ILE A 150 -1.75 -10.36 1.79
C ILE A 150 -0.85 -10.62 3.01
N GLN A 151 -1.43 -11.03 4.14
CA GLN A 151 -0.65 -11.33 5.34
C GLN A 151 0.32 -12.50 5.11
N ILE A 152 -0.13 -13.59 4.49
CA ILE A 152 0.74 -14.74 4.17
C ILE A 152 1.88 -14.34 3.23
N SER A 153 1.59 -13.56 2.18
CA SER A 153 2.62 -13.10 1.24
C SER A 153 3.63 -12.14 1.90
N TYR A 154 3.17 -11.28 2.81
CA TYR A 154 4.02 -10.41 3.60
C TYR A 154 4.93 -11.21 4.53
N ASP A 155 4.37 -12.16 5.30
CA ASP A 155 5.12 -13.01 6.22
C ASP A 155 6.19 -13.83 5.47
N GLN A 156 5.86 -14.35 4.30
CA GLN A 156 6.82 -15.04 3.44
C GLN A 156 7.94 -14.12 2.96
N ALA A 157 7.62 -12.90 2.51
CA ALA A 157 8.63 -11.94 2.08
C ALA A 157 9.54 -11.48 3.24
N VAL A 158 9.01 -11.35 4.45
CA VAL A 158 9.81 -11.07 5.65
C VAL A 158 10.73 -12.24 5.98
N HIS A 159 10.24 -13.47 5.88
CA HIS A 159 11.05 -14.67 6.11
C HIS A 159 12.19 -14.80 5.10
N ASP A 160 11.91 -14.65 3.81
CA ASP A 160 12.92 -14.71 2.75
C ASP A 160 13.99 -13.62 2.91
N LYS A 161 13.57 -12.40 3.29
CA LYS A 161 14.52 -11.32 3.63
C LYS A 161 15.38 -11.67 4.84
N SER A 162 14.82 -12.28 5.87
CA SER A 162 15.58 -12.68 7.06
C SER A 162 16.67 -13.72 6.71
N ILE A 163 16.35 -14.70 5.86
CA ILE A 163 17.30 -15.70 5.36
C ILE A 163 18.40 -15.03 4.52
N ALA A 164 18.03 -14.10 3.64
CA ALA A 164 19.00 -13.36 2.83
C ALA A 164 19.94 -12.52 3.70
N CYS A 165 19.44 -11.85 4.74
CA CYS A 165 20.26 -11.11 5.69
C CYS A 165 21.21 -12.03 6.45
N GLU A 166 20.74 -13.18 6.96
CA GLU A 166 21.60 -14.15 7.65
C GLU A 166 22.71 -14.69 6.73
N PHE A 167 22.39 -14.96 5.46
CA PHE A 167 23.37 -15.38 4.46
C PHE A 167 24.44 -14.29 4.22
N LEU A 168 24.01 -13.03 4.06
CA LEU A 168 24.92 -11.91 3.86
C LEU A 168 25.81 -11.67 5.08
N GLU A 169 25.27 -11.81 6.29
CA GLU A 169 26.02 -11.69 7.53
C GLU A 169 27.09 -12.79 7.66
N LYS A 170 26.73 -14.05 7.38
CA LYS A 170 27.69 -15.17 7.32
C LYS A 170 28.79 -14.91 6.29
N ARG A 171 28.43 -14.41 5.10
CA ARG A 171 29.40 -14.08 4.06
C ARG A 171 30.31 -12.92 4.45
N ALA A 172 29.78 -11.89 5.11
CA ALA A 172 30.56 -10.77 5.62
C ALA A 172 31.58 -11.25 6.67
N HIS A 173 31.16 -12.10 7.61
CA HIS A 173 32.07 -12.68 8.61
C HIS A 173 33.16 -13.56 7.99
N ALA A 174 32.83 -14.35 6.97
CA ALA A 174 33.82 -15.14 6.23
C ALA A 174 34.86 -14.22 5.56
N LEU A 175 34.42 -13.19 4.85
CA LEU A 175 35.31 -12.22 4.20
C LEU A 175 36.16 -11.44 5.21
N GLU A 176 35.60 -11.08 6.38
CA GLU A 176 36.38 -10.47 7.46
C GLU A 176 37.46 -11.40 8.00
N SER A 177 37.18 -12.70 8.08
CA SER A 177 38.16 -13.70 8.52
C SER A 177 39.30 -13.85 7.51
N GLU A 178 38.98 -13.93 6.21
CA GLU A 178 39.98 -13.98 5.12
C GLU A 178 40.82 -12.70 5.08
N LEU A 179 40.20 -11.53 5.27
CA LEU A 179 40.93 -10.26 5.34
C LEU A 179 41.90 -10.21 6.53
N LYS A 180 41.52 -10.77 7.69
CA LYS A 180 42.42 -10.87 8.85
C LYS A 180 43.59 -11.80 8.56
N GLU A 181 43.34 -12.93 7.89
CA GLU A 181 44.39 -13.87 7.50
C GLU A 181 45.36 -13.25 6.48
N CYS A 182 44.85 -12.60 5.43
CA CYS A 182 45.66 -11.86 4.47
C CYS A 182 46.50 -10.75 5.12
N ARG A 183 45.94 -10.01 6.09
CA ARG A 183 46.70 -9.02 6.86
C ARG A 183 47.81 -9.65 7.69
N ALA A 184 47.57 -10.81 8.29
CA ALA A 184 48.59 -11.54 9.04
C ALA A 184 49.73 -12.00 8.12
N MET A 185 49.40 -12.61 6.97
CA MET A 185 50.38 -13.03 5.96
C MET A 185 51.21 -11.85 5.42
N LEU A 186 50.56 -10.70 5.20
CA LEU A 186 51.25 -9.50 4.73
C LEU A 186 52.19 -8.94 5.81
N HIS A 187 51.77 -8.92 7.07
CA HIS A 187 52.63 -8.51 8.19
C HIS A 187 53.85 -9.43 8.35
N ASP A 188 53.67 -10.74 8.25
CA ASP A 188 54.76 -11.71 8.31
C ASP A 188 55.72 -11.57 7.13
N SER A 189 55.19 -11.28 5.93
CA SER A 189 56.01 -11.02 4.74
C SER A 189 56.81 -9.72 4.87
N CYS A 190 56.22 -8.65 5.40
CA CYS A 190 56.93 -7.40 5.70
C CYS A 190 58.06 -7.64 6.72
N LYS A 191 57.82 -8.40 7.80
CA LYS A 191 58.87 -8.78 8.75
C LYS A 191 60.01 -9.55 8.08
N LYS A 192 59.69 -10.53 7.23
CA LYS A 192 60.73 -11.27 6.47
C LYS A 192 61.54 -10.34 5.58
N GLN A 193 60.90 -9.37 4.93
CA GLN A 193 61.57 -8.39 4.09
C GLN A 193 62.48 -7.46 4.93
N GLU A 194 62.05 -7.02 6.10
CA GLU A 194 62.88 -6.26 7.05
C GLU A 194 64.11 -7.06 7.49
N HIS A 195 63.94 -8.34 7.83
CA HIS A 195 65.05 -9.23 8.15
C HIS A 195 66.02 -9.40 6.99
N MET A 196 65.53 -9.64 5.76
CA MET A 196 66.38 -9.72 4.58
C MET A 196 67.12 -8.41 4.30
N ALA A 197 66.49 -7.25 4.51
CA ALA A 197 67.14 -5.96 4.34
C ALA A 197 68.27 -5.74 5.36
N LEU A 198 68.05 -6.14 6.62
CA LEU A 198 69.09 -6.12 7.65
C LEU A 198 70.25 -7.06 7.31
N ASP A 199 69.97 -8.28 6.87
CA ASP A 199 71.00 -9.25 6.46
C ASP A 199 71.82 -8.73 5.27
N LEU A 200 71.18 -8.14 4.27
CA LEU A 200 71.87 -7.51 3.14
C LEU A 200 72.74 -6.33 3.57
N GLN A 201 72.30 -5.54 4.54
CA GLN A 201 73.11 -4.46 5.10
C GLN A 201 74.33 -5.02 5.83
N ILE A 202 74.18 -6.07 6.64
CA ILE A 202 75.30 -6.74 7.31
C ILE A 202 76.30 -7.29 6.29
N LEU A 203 75.83 -7.94 5.22
CA LEU A 203 76.70 -8.44 4.15
C LEU A 203 77.43 -7.31 3.42
N ALA A 204 76.76 -6.19 3.19
CA ALA A 204 77.39 -5.01 2.58
C ALA A 204 78.48 -4.43 3.49
N ASP A 205 78.21 -4.32 4.79
CA ASP A 205 79.18 -3.84 5.78
C ASP A 205 80.37 -4.80 5.92
N GLN A 206 80.13 -6.11 5.93
CA GLN A 206 81.20 -7.12 5.90
C GLN A 206 82.06 -7.03 4.63
N LYS A 207 81.42 -6.86 3.46
CA LYS A 207 82.14 -6.66 2.20
C LYS A 207 83.03 -5.42 2.25
N ASN A 208 82.51 -4.32 2.79
CA ASN A 208 83.25 -3.06 2.92
C ASN A 208 84.42 -3.22 3.91
N SER A 209 84.20 -3.87 5.05
CA SER A 209 85.25 -4.18 6.03
C SER A 209 86.34 -5.07 5.44
N TRP A 210 86.00 -6.11 4.66
CA TRP A 210 87.00 -6.95 3.98
C TRP A 210 87.78 -6.19 2.92
N LEU A 211 87.14 -5.27 2.19
CA LEU A 211 87.81 -4.41 1.24
C LEU A 211 88.79 -3.46 1.93
N GLU A 212 88.43 -2.92 3.09
CA GLU A 212 89.31 -2.10 3.92
C GLU A 212 90.50 -2.91 4.45
N ASP A 213 90.27 -4.10 5.02
CA ASP A 213 91.32 -4.99 5.50
C ASP A 213 92.26 -5.42 4.37
N TYR A 214 91.72 -5.77 3.20
CA TYR A 214 92.51 -6.10 2.01
C TYR A 214 93.31 -4.89 1.53
N ALA A 215 92.73 -3.68 1.52
CA ALA A 215 93.46 -2.47 1.14
C ALA A 215 94.61 -2.17 2.10
N VAL A 216 94.41 -2.34 3.41
CA VAL A 216 95.47 -2.18 4.42
C VAL A 216 96.57 -3.23 4.22
N LEU A 217 96.21 -4.52 4.08
CA LEU A 217 97.17 -5.60 3.87
C LEU A 217 97.93 -5.43 2.55
N HIS A 218 97.25 -5.00 1.49
CA HIS A 218 97.87 -4.72 0.21
C HIS A 218 98.84 -3.54 0.30
N ASN A 219 98.46 -2.46 0.98
CA ASN A 219 99.35 -1.32 1.23
C ASN A 219 100.56 -1.72 2.08
N GLU A 220 100.39 -2.61 3.06
CA GLU A 220 101.47 -3.12 3.88
C GLU A 220 102.40 -4.09 3.11
N TYR A 221 101.84 -4.94 2.26
CA TYR A 221 102.59 -5.78 1.32
C TYR A 221 103.39 -4.93 0.33
N VAL A 222 102.77 -3.91 -0.26
CA VAL A 222 103.43 -2.96 -1.16
C VAL A 222 104.57 -2.24 -0.42
N ARG A 223 104.35 -1.80 0.82
CA ARG A 223 105.40 -1.21 1.67
C ARG A 223 106.58 -2.16 1.93
N LEU A 224 106.30 -3.44 2.20
CA LEU A 224 107.33 -4.45 2.52
C LEU A 224 108.09 -4.97 1.29
N VAL A 225 107.43 -5.07 0.13
CA VAL A 225 108.02 -5.61 -1.10
C VAL A 225 108.70 -4.53 -1.95
N ALA A 226 108.16 -3.31 -1.98
CA ALA A 226 108.70 -2.25 -2.82
C ALA A 226 109.80 -1.43 -2.14
N GLY A 227 109.86 -1.41 -0.80
CA GLY A 227 110.94 -0.73 -0.06
C GLY A 227 111.17 0.75 -0.43
N ASP A 228 110.22 1.41 -1.09
CA ASP A 228 110.27 2.84 -1.41
C ASP A 228 108.90 3.37 -1.88
N GLU A 229 108.57 4.60 -1.47
CA GLU A 229 107.21 5.19 -1.47
C GLU A 229 106.65 5.64 -2.83
N THR A 230 107.25 5.31 -3.98
CA THR A 230 106.85 5.93 -5.25
C THR A 230 106.91 5.02 -6.46
N THR A 231 106.04 4.01 -6.55
CA THR A 231 105.71 3.42 -7.85
C THR A 231 104.41 2.60 -7.80
N SER A 232 103.33 3.17 -8.35
CA SER A 232 102.13 2.42 -8.69
C SER A 232 102.42 1.53 -9.91
N VAL A 233 102.25 0.22 -9.76
CA VAL A 233 102.54 -0.78 -10.80
C VAL A 233 101.28 -1.58 -11.10
N PHE A 234 100.42 -1.05 -11.97
CA PHE A 234 99.57 -1.90 -12.79
C PHE A 234 99.76 -1.51 -14.25
N SER A 235 100.73 -2.16 -14.90
CA SER A 235 100.94 -2.13 -16.36
C SER A 235 100.50 -3.46 -16.96
N TRP A 236 99.54 -3.41 -17.88
CA TRP A 236 99.20 -4.51 -18.79
C TRP A 236 100.41 -4.89 -19.66
N VAL A 237 100.35 -6.07 -20.32
CA VAL A 237 101.26 -6.63 -21.36
C VAL A 237 102.37 -7.47 -20.72
N SER A 238 102.71 -8.71 -21.10
CA SER A 238 102.35 -9.58 -22.22
C SER A 238 103.08 -10.91 -22.00
N GLY A 239 102.62 -11.97 -22.67
CA GLY A 239 103.58 -12.88 -23.30
C GLY A 239 103.71 -14.26 -22.67
N LYS A 240 102.71 -15.10 -22.96
CA LYS A 240 102.91 -16.36 -23.70
C LYS A 240 104.21 -17.11 -23.41
N ASP A 241 104.14 -18.08 -22.50
CA ASP A 241 105.15 -19.14 -22.40
C ASP A 241 104.73 -20.35 -23.23
N THR A 242 105.53 -20.60 -24.27
CA THR A 242 105.74 -21.91 -24.91
C THR A 242 107.22 -22.20 -24.66
N VAL A 243 107.67 -23.35 -24.16
CA VAL A 243 107.81 -24.60 -24.93
C VAL A 243 108.40 -25.71 -24.03
N SER A 244 108.07 -26.95 -24.43
CA SER A 244 108.82 -28.22 -24.33
C SER A 244 108.68 -29.15 -23.12
N HIS A 245 107.91 -30.21 -23.40
CA HIS A 245 108.24 -31.64 -23.27
C HIS A 245 109.15 -32.11 -22.13
N ARG A 246 108.55 -32.94 -21.27
CA ARG A 246 109.06 -34.29 -21.01
C ARG A 246 107.92 -35.29 -21.03
N GLU A 247 108.16 -36.40 -21.72
CA GLU A 247 107.35 -37.60 -21.68
C GLU A 247 107.31 -38.15 -20.24
N ASN A 248 106.12 -38.56 -19.81
CA ASN A 248 105.77 -39.95 -19.49
C ASN A 248 104.81 -40.02 -18.28
N GLU A 249 103.59 -39.47 -18.42
CA GLU A 249 102.47 -39.62 -17.46
C GLU A 249 101.12 -39.28 -18.14
N GLY A 250 101.02 -39.51 -19.46
CA GLY A 250 99.93 -39.00 -20.29
C GLY A 250 98.58 -39.68 -20.06
N THR A 251 98.54 -40.97 -19.75
CA THR A 251 97.28 -41.72 -19.70
C THR A 251 96.44 -41.38 -18.46
N GLU A 252 97.05 -41.21 -17.28
CA GLU A 252 96.31 -40.92 -16.04
C GLU A 252 95.82 -39.46 -15.96
N LEU A 253 96.61 -38.50 -16.43
CA LEU A 253 96.20 -37.09 -16.50
C LEU A 253 95.09 -36.85 -17.53
N TRP A 254 95.16 -37.52 -18.68
CA TRP A 254 94.09 -37.47 -19.67
C TRP A 254 92.81 -38.16 -19.17
N LEU A 255 92.92 -39.29 -18.45
CA LEU A 255 91.77 -39.94 -17.81
C LEU A 255 91.09 -39.05 -16.77
N ARG A 256 91.87 -38.38 -15.90
CA ARG A 256 91.31 -37.41 -14.93
C ARG A 256 90.66 -36.20 -15.61
N ALA A 257 91.30 -35.65 -16.64
CA ALA A 257 90.73 -34.54 -17.40
C ALA A 257 89.46 -34.95 -18.16
N LEU A 258 89.37 -36.19 -18.65
CA LEU A 258 88.16 -36.73 -19.27
C LEU A 258 87.04 -36.92 -18.23
N GLN A 259 87.35 -37.48 -17.06
CA GLN A 259 86.39 -37.66 -15.97
C GLN A 259 85.84 -36.32 -15.46
N GLU A 260 86.71 -35.32 -15.25
CA GLU A 260 86.26 -33.98 -14.82
C GLU A 260 85.39 -33.29 -15.88
N LYS A 261 85.62 -33.59 -17.17
CA LYS A 261 84.79 -33.11 -18.28
C LYS A 261 83.46 -33.82 -18.36
N ASP A 262 83.41 -35.14 -18.15
CA ASP A 262 82.16 -35.91 -18.06
C ASP A 262 81.32 -35.50 -16.84
N GLU A 263 81.95 -35.26 -15.68
CA GLU A 263 81.27 -34.74 -14.49
C GLU A 263 80.70 -33.34 -14.73
N LYS A 264 81.44 -32.47 -15.41
CA LYS A 264 80.92 -31.15 -15.83
C LYS A 264 79.82 -31.28 -16.88
N MET A 265 79.91 -32.23 -17.80
CA MET A 265 78.91 -32.46 -18.83
C MET A 265 77.59 -32.96 -18.23
N THR A 266 77.66 -33.92 -17.31
CA THR A 266 76.49 -34.42 -16.57
C THR A 266 75.87 -33.34 -15.67
N SER A 267 76.69 -32.50 -15.02
CA SER A 267 76.18 -31.34 -14.28
C SER A 267 75.44 -30.34 -15.18
N LEU A 268 75.96 -30.06 -16.38
CA LEU A 268 75.32 -29.16 -17.33
C LEU A 268 74.05 -29.77 -17.93
N GLU A 269 74.01 -31.09 -18.17
CA GLU A 269 72.80 -31.79 -18.58
C GLU A 269 71.70 -31.72 -17.50
N ASN A 270 72.06 -31.90 -16.23
CA ASN A 270 71.11 -31.75 -15.12
C ASN A 270 70.56 -30.32 -15.02
N GLN A 271 71.42 -29.30 -15.13
CA GLN A 271 70.98 -27.90 -15.17
C GLN A 271 70.06 -27.61 -16.36
N LEU A 272 70.34 -28.20 -17.53
CA LEU A 272 69.47 -28.07 -18.71
C LEU A 272 68.10 -28.71 -18.48
N ILE A 273 68.03 -29.84 -17.78
CA ILE A 273 66.77 -30.51 -17.44
C ILE A 273 65.97 -29.66 -16.45
N GLU A 274 66.62 -29.12 -15.41
CA GLU A 274 65.98 -28.22 -14.44
C GLU A 274 65.41 -26.97 -15.12
N GLU A 275 66.19 -26.31 -15.98
CA GLU A 275 65.73 -25.16 -16.77
C GLU A 275 64.54 -25.50 -17.67
N LYS A 276 64.53 -26.68 -18.32
CA LYS A 276 63.39 -27.12 -19.14
C LYS A 276 62.13 -27.34 -18.30
N LEU A 277 62.25 -27.88 -17.09
CA LEU A 277 61.12 -28.05 -16.18
C LEU A 277 60.60 -26.71 -15.68
N LEU A 278 61.51 -25.80 -15.33
CA LEU A 278 61.19 -24.46 -14.84
C LEU A 278 60.48 -23.66 -15.93
N ARG A 279 60.98 -23.71 -17.18
CA ARG A 279 60.36 -23.08 -18.34
C ARG A 279 58.95 -23.62 -18.58
N LYS A 280 58.75 -24.93 -18.50
CA LYS A 280 57.42 -25.54 -18.67
C LYS A 280 56.45 -25.10 -17.57
N SER A 281 56.90 -25.04 -16.31
CA SER A 281 56.08 -24.54 -15.20
C SER A 281 55.70 -23.08 -15.37
N LEU A 282 56.59 -22.24 -15.91
CA LEU A 282 56.29 -20.84 -16.19
C LEU A 282 55.32 -20.69 -17.37
N GLU A 283 55.43 -21.55 -18.38
CA GLU A 283 54.52 -21.59 -19.53
C GLU A 283 53.10 -21.97 -19.08
N ASP A 284 52.96 -23.01 -18.24
CA ASP A 284 51.68 -23.40 -17.64
C ASP A 284 51.07 -22.27 -16.77
N GLN A 285 51.91 -21.52 -16.03
CA GLN A 285 51.46 -20.35 -15.27
C GLN A 285 50.98 -19.23 -16.19
N CYS A 286 51.69 -18.93 -17.27
CA CYS A 286 51.26 -17.94 -18.26
C CYS A 286 49.91 -18.29 -18.88
N ASP A 287 49.68 -19.56 -19.23
CA ASP A 287 48.40 -20.02 -19.77
C ASP A 287 47.26 -19.84 -18.74
N SER A 288 47.54 -20.12 -17.46
CA SER A 288 46.56 -19.87 -16.38
C SER A 288 46.25 -18.38 -16.22
N PHE A 289 47.24 -17.50 -16.30
CA PHE A 289 47.04 -16.05 -16.27
C PHE A 289 46.24 -15.55 -17.46
N GLN A 290 46.45 -16.12 -18.64
CA GLN A 290 45.68 -15.77 -19.83
C GLN A 290 44.19 -16.10 -19.66
N ALA A 291 43.86 -17.23 -19.04
CA ALA A 291 42.49 -17.59 -18.71
C ALA A 291 41.86 -16.61 -17.70
N TYR A 292 42.59 -16.22 -16.65
CA TYR A 292 42.11 -15.23 -15.68
C TYR A 292 41.86 -13.85 -16.32
N VAL A 293 42.73 -13.41 -17.23
CA VAL A 293 42.53 -12.14 -17.95
C VAL A 293 41.24 -12.17 -18.77
N GLN A 294 40.93 -13.28 -19.44
CA GLN A 294 39.68 -13.44 -20.18
C GLN A 294 38.46 -13.41 -19.26
N GLU A 295 38.52 -14.03 -18.09
CA GLU A 295 37.45 -14.00 -17.09
C GLU A 295 37.20 -12.59 -16.56
N VAL A 296 38.26 -11.83 -16.27
CA VAL A 296 38.16 -10.42 -15.85
C VAL A 296 37.52 -9.57 -16.95
N GLU A 297 37.84 -9.82 -18.22
CA GLU A 297 37.26 -9.09 -19.34
C GLU A 297 35.77 -9.40 -19.52
N GLN A 298 35.36 -10.66 -19.32
CA GLN A 298 33.93 -11.03 -19.30
C GLN A 298 33.18 -10.36 -18.14
N LEU A 299 33.75 -10.36 -16.94
CA LEU A 299 33.14 -9.71 -15.77
C LEU A 299 33.02 -8.20 -15.98
N ARG A 300 34.00 -7.58 -16.64
CA ARG A 300 33.95 -6.15 -17.00
C ARG A 300 32.80 -5.85 -17.96
N LEU A 301 32.59 -6.68 -18.98
CA LEU A 301 31.47 -6.53 -19.91
C LEU A 301 30.11 -6.68 -19.20
N GLN A 302 29.98 -7.66 -18.31
CA GLN A 302 28.75 -7.85 -17.52
C GLN A 302 28.48 -6.65 -16.60
N LEU A 303 29.53 -6.07 -16.00
CA LEU A 303 29.40 -4.88 -15.17
C LEU A 303 28.92 -3.69 -16.00
N GLU A 304 29.45 -3.51 -17.21
CA GLU A 304 29.02 -2.47 -18.13
C GLU A 304 27.56 -2.63 -18.57
N GLU A 305 27.10 -3.86 -18.85
CA GLU A 305 25.69 -4.16 -19.14
C GLU A 305 24.77 -3.83 -17.95
N LEU A 306 25.15 -4.24 -16.73
CA LEU A 306 24.39 -3.93 -15.52
C LEU A 306 24.33 -2.43 -15.25
N GLN A 307 25.42 -1.71 -15.50
CA GLN A 307 25.46 -0.26 -15.33
C GLN A 307 24.57 0.46 -16.34
N ASN A 308 24.51 -0.03 -17.59
CA ASN A 308 23.59 0.49 -18.60
C ASN A 308 22.12 0.23 -18.21
N LEU A 309 21.81 -0.94 -17.67
CA LEU A 309 20.46 -1.26 -17.19
C LEU A 309 20.06 -0.40 -15.99
N LEU A 310 20.98 -0.13 -15.07
CA LEU A 310 20.76 0.77 -13.94
C LEU A 310 20.41 2.18 -14.44
N ASN A 311 21.20 2.73 -15.37
CA ASN A 311 20.95 4.05 -15.95
C ASN A 311 19.57 4.12 -16.63
N GLN A 312 19.16 3.08 -17.36
CA GLN A 312 17.81 3.01 -17.95
C GLN A 312 16.70 3.04 -16.88
N LYS A 313 16.89 2.32 -15.78
CA LYS A 313 15.91 2.29 -14.67
C LYS A 313 15.84 3.62 -13.96
N ASP A 314 16.96 4.31 -13.76
CA ASP A 314 16.98 5.65 -13.19
C ASP A 314 16.23 6.66 -14.08
N GLU A 315 16.38 6.58 -15.41
CA GLU A 315 15.60 7.40 -16.34
C GLU A 315 14.09 7.12 -16.26
N GLU A 316 13.68 5.86 -16.13
CA GLU A 316 12.27 5.49 -15.93
C GLU A 316 11.72 6.06 -14.63
N ILE A 317 12.50 6.00 -13.54
CA ILE A 317 12.13 6.57 -12.24
C ILE A 317 11.95 8.08 -12.35
N ILE A 318 12.85 8.78 -13.03
CA ILE A 318 12.74 10.23 -13.26
C ILE A 318 11.47 10.57 -14.03
N LYS A 319 11.14 9.79 -15.09
CA LYS A 319 9.90 9.97 -15.87
C LYS A 319 8.65 9.75 -15.02
N LEU A 320 8.63 8.70 -14.20
CA LEU A 320 7.52 8.43 -13.28
C LEU A 320 7.35 9.53 -12.24
N HIS A 321 8.44 10.04 -11.67
CA HIS A 321 8.39 11.18 -10.75
C HIS A 321 7.86 12.45 -11.41
N ALA A 322 8.19 12.69 -12.68
CA ALA A 322 7.63 13.81 -13.43
C ALA A 322 6.10 13.65 -13.61
N CYS A 323 5.62 12.47 -14.00
CA CYS A 323 4.18 12.20 -14.13
C CYS A 323 3.44 12.35 -12.80
N ILE A 324 4.01 11.87 -11.69
CA ILE A 324 3.41 12.04 -10.35
C ILE A 324 3.30 13.52 -10.00
N LYS A 325 4.36 14.32 -10.24
CA LYS A 325 4.34 15.76 -9.99
C LYS A 325 3.29 16.48 -10.84
N GLU A 326 3.14 16.15 -12.11
CA GLU A 326 2.09 16.71 -12.98
C GLU A 326 0.69 16.35 -12.48
N GLN A 327 0.50 15.13 -11.96
CA GLN A 327 -0.79 14.71 -11.41
C GLN A 327 -1.09 15.41 -10.08
N GLU A 328 -0.10 15.57 -9.20
CA GLU A 328 -0.24 16.32 -7.95
C GLU A 328 -0.58 17.80 -8.19
N THR A 329 0.02 18.44 -9.19
CA THR A 329 -0.32 19.83 -9.53
C THR A 329 -1.72 19.93 -10.14
N ALA A 330 -2.15 18.97 -10.95
CA ALA A 330 -3.51 18.91 -11.48
C ALA A 330 -4.57 18.73 -10.37
N ILE A 331 -4.26 17.94 -9.34
CA ILE A 331 -5.14 17.73 -8.17
C ILE A 331 -5.16 18.99 -7.27
N LYS A 332 -4.03 19.66 -7.06
CA LYS A 332 -3.98 20.90 -6.26
C LYS A 332 -4.69 22.09 -6.93
N ILE A 333 -4.94 22.04 -8.24
CA ILE A 333 -5.68 23.07 -8.99
C ILE A 333 -7.19 22.76 -9.05
N SER A 334 -7.65 21.58 -8.59
CA SER A 334 -9.08 21.27 -8.61
C SER A 334 -9.84 22.06 -7.55
N ALA A 335 -10.78 22.89 -8.02
CA ALA A 335 -12.01 23.51 -7.46
C ALA A 335 -12.36 23.45 -5.95
N ASP A 336 -11.82 22.52 -5.18
CA ASP A 336 -12.19 22.21 -3.80
C ASP A 336 -11.91 23.39 -2.84
N ASP A 337 -10.81 24.11 -3.02
CA ASP A 337 -10.44 25.21 -2.11
C ASP A 337 -11.34 26.46 -2.31
N HIS A 338 -11.88 26.65 -3.52
CA HIS A 338 -12.82 27.74 -3.81
C HIS A 338 -14.26 27.40 -3.37
N GLU A 339 -14.68 26.14 -3.52
CA GLU A 339 -15.98 25.68 -3.04
C GLU A 339 -16.04 25.66 -1.51
N ILE A 340 -15.01 25.14 -0.82
CA ILE A 340 -14.94 25.12 0.65
C ILE A 340 -14.99 26.55 1.22
N LYS A 341 -14.26 27.50 0.60
CA LYS A 341 -14.29 28.91 1.02
C LYS A 341 -15.66 29.55 0.78
N SER A 342 -16.29 29.25 -0.36
CA SER A 342 -17.66 29.72 -0.67
C SER A 342 -18.70 29.20 0.33
N TYR A 343 -18.64 27.91 0.69
CA TYR A 343 -19.56 27.33 1.67
C TYR A 343 -19.36 27.89 3.08
N LYS A 344 -18.10 28.14 3.47
CA LYS A 344 -17.78 28.78 4.74
C LYS A 344 -18.35 30.20 4.83
N ASP A 345 -18.23 30.99 3.76
CA ASP A 345 -18.76 32.35 3.72
C ASP A 345 -20.30 32.36 3.76
N LYS A 346 -20.96 31.45 3.01
CA LYS A 346 -22.43 31.26 3.08
C LYS A 346 -22.90 30.86 4.47
N TYR A 347 -22.16 30.00 5.17
CA TYR A 347 -22.50 29.60 6.54
C TYR A 347 -22.41 30.77 7.52
N ILE A 348 -21.37 31.60 7.42
CA ILE A 348 -21.22 32.80 8.26
C ILE A 348 -22.36 33.79 7.98
N GLN A 349 -22.74 33.98 6.73
CA GLN A 349 -23.85 34.85 6.35
C GLN A 349 -25.20 34.36 6.90
N LEU A 350 -25.48 33.05 6.78
CA LEU A 350 -26.69 32.45 7.35
C LEU A 350 -26.72 32.60 8.88
N ARG A 351 -25.59 32.37 9.55
CA ARG A 351 -25.49 32.55 11.01
C ARG A 351 -25.77 34.00 11.43
N GLY A 352 -25.31 34.98 10.65
CA GLY A 352 -25.63 36.40 10.87
C GLY A 352 -27.13 36.68 10.73
N GLN A 353 -27.76 36.18 9.66
CA GLN A 353 -29.21 36.34 9.44
C GLN A 353 -30.05 35.67 10.53
N PHE A 354 -29.63 34.51 11.03
CA PHE A 354 -30.33 33.87 12.16
C PHE A 354 -30.24 34.73 13.41
N ALA A 355 -29.06 35.25 13.73
CA ALA A 355 -28.86 36.12 14.88
C ALA A 355 -29.76 37.37 14.81
N GLU A 356 -29.77 38.06 13.68
CA GLU A 356 -30.60 39.23 13.41
C GLU A 356 -32.10 38.90 13.53
N LYS A 357 -32.56 37.80 12.92
CA LYS A 357 -33.96 37.37 13.03
C LYS A 357 -34.34 37.01 14.47
N THR A 358 -33.46 36.38 15.26
CA THR A 358 -33.73 36.13 16.67
C THR A 358 -33.81 37.41 17.48
N GLU A 359 -32.98 38.41 17.18
CA GLU A 359 -33.01 39.71 17.86
C GLU A 359 -34.33 40.43 17.58
N ILE A 360 -34.72 40.53 16.30
CA ILE A 360 -36.01 41.10 15.89
C ILE A 360 -37.17 40.35 16.54
N LEU A 361 -37.14 39.02 16.55
CA LEU A 361 -38.17 38.22 17.21
C LEU A 361 -38.27 38.51 18.72
N THR A 362 -37.14 38.76 19.39
CA THR A 362 -37.15 39.14 20.81
C THR A 362 -37.70 40.55 21.02
N GLU A 363 -37.43 41.47 20.11
CA GLU A 363 -37.97 42.84 20.13
C GLU A 363 -39.47 42.82 19.90
N VAL A 364 -39.95 42.12 18.87
CA VAL A 364 -41.38 41.92 18.59
C VAL A 364 -42.09 41.25 19.77
N ARG A 365 -41.45 40.26 20.43
CA ARG A 365 -42.00 39.66 21.65
C ARG A 365 -42.13 40.68 22.78
N LYS A 366 -41.14 41.55 22.99
CA LYS A 366 -41.21 42.63 23.99
C LYS A 366 -42.32 43.63 23.66
N GLU A 367 -42.45 44.03 22.41
CA GLU A 367 -43.52 44.90 21.95
C GLU A 367 -44.90 44.25 22.17
N LEU A 368 -45.04 42.97 21.85
CA LEU A 368 -46.27 42.20 22.10
C LEU A 368 -46.58 42.12 23.60
N PHE A 369 -45.57 41.92 24.45
CA PHE A 369 -45.75 41.99 25.91
C PHE A 369 -46.22 43.38 26.36
N LEU A 370 -45.64 44.46 25.84
CA LEU A 370 -46.06 45.83 26.15
C LEU A 370 -47.48 46.14 25.67
N VAL A 371 -47.85 45.67 24.48
CA VAL A 371 -49.22 45.80 23.96
C VAL A 371 -50.20 45.02 24.83
N ARG A 372 -49.85 43.79 25.23
CA ARG A 372 -50.67 42.96 26.12
C ARG A 372 -50.81 43.58 27.50
N GLU A 373 -49.74 44.17 28.05
CA GLU A 373 -49.78 44.89 29.31
C GLU A 373 -50.69 46.13 29.21
N LYS A 374 -50.53 46.95 28.15
CA LYS A 374 -51.44 48.07 27.87
C LYS A 374 -52.89 47.62 27.75
N TYR A 375 -53.14 46.55 27.01
CA TYR A 375 -54.48 45.97 26.89
C TYR A 375 -55.06 45.56 28.24
N LEU A 376 -54.29 44.85 29.07
CA LEU A 376 -54.73 44.46 30.41
C LEU A 376 -54.96 45.68 31.33
N THR A 377 -54.15 46.73 31.21
CA THR A 377 -54.38 47.98 31.96
C THR A 377 -55.64 48.72 31.49
N LEU A 378 -55.91 48.74 30.18
CA LEU A 378 -57.12 49.31 29.61
C LEU A 378 -58.35 48.48 29.99
N GLN A 379 -58.28 47.15 29.92
CA GLN A 379 -59.33 46.24 30.37
C GLN A 379 -59.65 46.44 31.86
N LYS A 380 -58.62 46.61 32.71
CA LYS A 380 -58.81 46.91 34.13
C LYS A 380 -59.41 48.31 34.35
N GLN A 381 -59.07 49.28 33.50
CA GLN A 381 -59.66 50.61 33.52
C GLN A 381 -61.13 50.58 33.06
N GLU A 382 -61.46 49.73 32.10
CA GLU A 382 -62.81 49.48 31.58
C GLU A 382 -63.68 48.72 32.59
N GLU A 383 -63.13 47.73 33.31
CA GLU A 383 -63.82 47.10 34.46
C GLU A 383 -64.10 48.09 35.59
N ASN A 384 -63.22 49.09 35.79
CA ASN A 384 -63.41 50.15 36.78
C ASN A 384 -64.37 51.26 36.30
N VAL A 385 -64.63 51.36 35.01
CA VAL A 385 -65.57 52.30 34.39
C VAL A 385 -66.70 51.49 33.76
N SER A 386 -67.60 51.01 34.61
CA SER A 386 -68.78 50.29 34.15
C SER A 386 -69.53 51.04 33.04
N THR A 387 -69.88 50.31 31.99
CA THR A 387 -70.77 50.60 30.83
C THR A 387 -70.19 51.44 29.69
N PHE A 388 -69.76 50.80 28.60
CA PHE A 388 -70.48 50.73 27.30
C PHE A 388 -69.58 49.98 26.27
N THR A 389 -70.04 48.88 25.68
CA THR A 389 -69.34 48.21 24.58
C THR A 389 -69.54 49.00 23.29
N ASP A 390 -68.46 49.51 22.68
CA ASP A 390 -68.52 50.15 21.36
C ASP A 390 -68.08 49.16 20.27
N MET A 391 -68.92 49.00 19.25
CA MET A 391 -68.88 47.93 18.23
C MET A 391 -67.63 47.99 17.31
N ARG A 392 -66.79 49.01 17.49
CA ARG A 392 -65.62 49.31 16.66
C ARG A 392 -64.38 48.49 17.00
N ASP A 393 -64.26 48.06 18.25
CA ASP A 393 -63.12 47.26 18.69
C ASP A 393 -63.23 45.80 18.21
N ILE A 394 -64.45 45.31 18.01
CA ILE A 394 -64.71 43.98 17.42
C ILE A 394 -64.29 43.96 15.93
N GLU A 395 -64.56 45.06 15.22
CA GLU A 395 -64.21 45.21 13.79
C GLU A 395 -62.68 45.29 13.57
N ILE A 396 -61.96 45.94 14.49
CA ILE A 396 -60.49 46.00 14.45
C ILE A 396 -59.88 44.62 14.74
N ILE A 397 -60.42 43.87 15.70
CA ILE A 397 -59.95 42.51 16.00
C ILE A 397 -60.19 41.57 14.82
N GLN A 398 -61.32 41.66 14.12
CA GLN A 398 -61.57 40.85 12.92
C GLN A 398 -60.60 41.19 11.77
N ASN A 399 -60.34 42.47 11.51
CA ASN A 399 -59.38 42.88 10.48
C ASN A 399 -57.95 42.40 10.79
N LEU A 400 -57.55 42.41 12.07
CA LEU A 400 -56.23 41.91 12.48
C LEU A 400 -56.12 40.39 12.35
N LEU A 401 -57.20 39.65 12.58
CA LEU A 401 -57.23 38.20 12.39
C LEU A 401 -57.11 37.83 10.91
N GLU A 402 -57.81 38.55 10.03
CA GLU A 402 -57.74 38.36 8.58
C GLU A 402 -56.33 38.67 8.03
N HIS A 403 -55.65 39.65 8.63
CA HIS A 403 -54.25 39.97 8.28
C HIS A 403 -53.25 38.90 8.75
N ILE A 404 -53.51 38.25 9.88
CA ILE A 404 -52.68 37.14 10.37
C ILE A 404 -52.85 35.91 9.48
N GLU A 405 -54.07 35.57 9.08
CA GLU A 405 -54.32 34.46 8.14
C GLU A 405 -53.61 34.67 6.81
N SER A 406 -53.66 35.90 6.25
CA SER A 406 -52.93 36.23 5.02
C SER A 406 -51.42 36.06 5.14
N LEU A 407 -50.83 36.37 6.29
CA LEU A 407 -49.39 36.21 6.52
C LEU A 407 -48.99 34.75 6.72
N GLU A 408 -49.85 33.93 7.32
CA GLU A 408 -49.61 32.49 7.44
C GLU A 408 -49.64 31.78 6.08
N GLU A 409 -50.57 32.14 5.20
CA GLU A 409 -50.60 31.62 3.82
C GLU A 409 -49.35 32.00 3.02
N GLU A 410 -48.84 33.24 3.20
CA GLU A 410 -47.62 33.69 2.52
C GLU A 410 -46.37 32.94 3.03
N ILE A 411 -46.29 32.66 4.34
CA ILE A 411 -45.22 31.83 4.92
C ILE A 411 -45.26 30.41 4.35
N ILE A 412 -46.43 29.79 4.26
CA ILE A 412 -46.59 28.45 3.67
C ILE A 412 -46.13 28.43 2.22
N SER A 413 -46.49 29.46 1.43
CA SER A 413 -46.06 29.56 0.03
C SER A 413 -44.54 29.71 -0.12
N LEU A 414 -43.89 30.41 0.81
CA LEU A 414 -42.43 30.56 0.86
C LEU A 414 -41.73 29.28 1.31
N GLU A 415 -42.31 28.53 2.25
CA GLU A 415 -41.82 27.22 2.65
C GLU A 415 -41.92 26.20 1.50
N GLU A 416 -43.00 26.21 0.73
CA GLU A 416 -43.13 25.40 -0.48
C GLU A 416 -42.08 25.79 -1.53
N LEU A 417 -41.86 27.08 -1.79
CA LEU A 417 -40.83 27.57 -2.73
C LEU A 417 -39.40 27.19 -2.31
N VAL A 418 -39.11 27.21 -1.01
CA VAL A 418 -37.81 26.78 -0.46
C VAL A 418 -37.65 25.27 -0.59
N SER A 419 -38.71 24.50 -0.29
CA SER A 419 -38.70 23.04 -0.47
C SER A 419 -38.49 22.64 -1.93
N HIS A 420 -39.09 23.38 -2.87
CA HIS A 420 -39.00 23.09 -4.30
C HIS A 420 -37.60 23.41 -4.87
N ASN A 421 -36.94 24.47 -4.39
CA ASN A 421 -35.57 24.83 -4.77
C ASN A 421 -34.48 23.94 -4.14
N LEU A 422 -34.75 23.31 -3.00
CA LEU A 422 -33.83 22.34 -2.38
C LEU A 422 -33.94 20.93 -2.97
N SER A 423 -34.98 20.67 -3.79
CA SER A 423 -35.25 19.37 -4.42
C SER A 423 -34.77 19.25 -5.87
N GLN A 424 -34.26 20.34 -6.46
CA GLN A 424 -33.50 20.36 -7.73
C GLN A 424 -32.01 20.36 -7.43
#